data_AF-A0A2T4Y8B8-F1
#
_entry.id   AF-A0A2T4Y8B8-F1
#
_cell.length_a   1.000
_cell.length_b   1.000
_cell.length_c   1.000
_cell.angle_alpha   90.00
_cell.angle_beta   90.00
_cell.angle_gamma   90.00
#
_symmetry.space_group_name_H-M   'P 1'
#
loop_
_entity.id
_entity.type
_entity.pdbx_description
1 polymer ?
#
loop_
_entity_poly.entity_id
_entity_poly.type
_entity_poly.pdbx_seq_one_letter_code
_entity_poly.pdbx_strand_id
1 'polypeptide(L)'
;MRDPALEKAIGSVGGVRALARSLGISQPAISSWKRVPADRVLSVEATTGISRSDLRPDIYPPAGRSQIARPEALDEIDEARARECELIGALLWRAPTAETMAALRGLQGDASPLGMAHLALAEAAEEATPASLRDEFFELFIGVGRGELLPYASYYLTGFLHERPLALVREDMGKLGLARAERAGEPEDHIAVLLDIVAKLIRGEVAAEGVDAERFFARHIEAWGERFFADLEVAKAARFYKAVGRLGSLFLSIETQAARLPA
;
A
#
# COMPACT_ATOMS: atom_id res chain seq x y z
N MET A 1 -30.50 -13.59 38.09
CA MET A 1 -30.32 -12.23 37.56
C MET A 1 -30.00 -12.35 36.08
N ARG A 2 -30.65 -11.57 35.22
CA ARG A 2 -30.35 -11.58 33.78
C ARG A 2 -29.11 -10.72 33.51
N ASP A 3 -28.42 -11.05 32.43
CA ASP A 3 -27.25 -10.32 31.96
C ASP A 3 -27.64 -8.89 31.52
N PRO A 4 -26.92 -7.83 31.94
CA PRO A 4 -27.24 -6.45 31.59
C PRO A 4 -27.29 -6.18 30.08
N ALA A 5 -26.46 -6.87 29.28
CA ALA A 5 -26.46 -6.71 27.84
C ALA A 5 -27.74 -7.29 27.20
N LEU A 6 -28.26 -8.38 27.77
CA LEU A 6 -29.56 -8.95 27.38
C LEU A 6 -30.71 -8.02 27.74
N GLU A 7 -30.69 -7.37 28.91
CA GLU A 7 -31.72 -6.40 29.28
C GLU A 7 -31.72 -5.17 28.38
N LYS A 8 -30.52 -4.66 28.06
CA LYS A 8 -30.34 -3.58 27.09
C LYS A 8 -30.87 -3.97 25.70
N ALA A 9 -30.62 -5.22 25.27
CA ALA A 9 -31.10 -5.76 23.99
C ALA A 9 -32.63 -5.82 23.93
N ILE A 10 -33.26 -6.26 25.02
CA ILE A 10 -34.71 -6.29 25.17
C ILE A 10 -35.28 -4.87 25.15
N GLY A 11 -34.63 -3.93 25.85
CA GLY A 11 -35.05 -2.54 25.91
C GLY A 11 -34.99 -1.82 24.57
N SER A 12 -33.92 -2.02 23.78
CA SER A 12 -33.71 -1.28 22.52
C SER A 12 -34.77 -1.56 21.46
N VAL A 13 -35.42 -2.74 21.50
CA VAL A 13 -36.48 -3.11 20.57
C VAL A 13 -37.90 -2.97 21.14
N GLY A 14 -38.04 -2.38 22.33
CA GLY A 14 -39.35 -2.14 22.95
C GLY A 14 -39.93 -3.33 23.71
N GLY A 15 -39.10 -4.30 24.13
CA GLY A 15 -39.47 -5.35 25.08
C GLY A 15 -39.43 -6.78 24.55
N VAL A 16 -39.64 -7.75 25.45
CA VAL A 16 -39.41 -9.19 25.19
C VAL A 16 -40.24 -9.72 24.03
N ARG A 17 -41.50 -9.26 23.89
CA ARG A 17 -42.39 -9.68 22.79
C ARG A 17 -41.93 -9.18 21.43
N ALA A 18 -41.39 -7.95 21.38
CA ALA A 18 -40.88 -7.38 20.14
C ALA A 18 -39.61 -8.13 19.70
N LEU A 19 -38.68 -8.38 20.63
CA LEU A 19 -37.49 -9.17 20.36
C LEU A 19 -37.83 -10.60 19.89
N ALA A 20 -38.82 -11.24 20.53
CA ALA A 20 -39.27 -12.59 20.17
C ALA A 20 -39.79 -12.66 18.73
N ARG A 21 -40.59 -11.65 18.34
CA ARG A 21 -41.12 -11.53 16.99
C ARG A 21 -40.00 -11.33 15.96
N SER A 22 -39.06 -10.42 16.22
CA SER A 22 -37.95 -10.13 15.30
C SER A 22 -36.99 -11.31 15.14
N LEU A 23 -36.81 -12.13 16.18
CA LEU A 23 -35.95 -13.32 16.14
C LEU A 23 -36.67 -14.60 15.67
N GLY A 24 -37.98 -14.52 15.42
CA GLY A 24 -38.78 -15.69 14.99
C GLY A 24 -38.87 -16.79 16.05
N ILE A 25 -38.84 -16.44 17.34
CA ILE A 25 -38.90 -17.41 18.47
C ILE A 25 -40.02 -17.06 19.45
N SER A 26 -40.34 -18.00 20.35
CA SER A 26 -41.40 -17.79 21.33
C SER A 26 -40.95 -16.82 22.45
N GLN A 27 -41.89 -16.02 22.97
CA GLN A 27 -41.62 -15.12 24.10
C GLN A 27 -41.13 -15.86 25.36
N PRO A 28 -41.64 -17.07 25.71
CA PRO A 28 -41.07 -17.86 26.80
C PRO A 28 -39.59 -18.23 26.60
N ALA A 29 -39.16 -18.46 25.35
CA ALA A 29 -37.75 -18.78 25.06
C ALA A 29 -36.83 -17.62 25.49
N ILE A 30 -37.16 -16.37 25.11
CA ILE A 30 -36.37 -15.20 25.53
C ILE A 30 -36.49 -14.98 27.05
N SER A 31 -37.67 -15.18 27.63
CA SER A 31 -37.87 -15.03 29.08
C SER A 31 -37.00 -15.99 29.90
N SER A 32 -36.68 -17.17 29.35
CA SER A 32 -35.82 -18.16 30.00
C SER A 32 -34.32 -17.81 29.91
N TRP A 33 -33.92 -16.90 29.03
CA TRP A 33 -32.52 -16.54 28.86
C TRP A 33 -31.98 -15.80 30.07
N LYS A 34 -30.87 -16.32 30.62
CA LYS A 34 -30.01 -15.59 31.56
C LYS A 34 -29.03 -14.68 30.82
N ARG A 35 -28.56 -15.11 29.65
CA ARG A 35 -27.70 -14.39 28.69
C ARG A 35 -28.09 -14.84 27.27
N VAL A 36 -27.74 -14.06 26.25
CA VAL A 36 -27.96 -14.44 24.84
C VAL A 36 -27.23 -15.75 24.49
N PRO A 37 -27.95 -16.76 23.96
CA PRO A 37 -27.34 -18.01 23.47
C PRO A 37 -26.31 -17.76 22.36
N ALA A 38 -25.24 -18.56 22.31
CA ALA A 38 -24.12 -18.38 21.38
C ALA A 38 -24.57 -18.36 19.91
N ASP A 39 -25.50 -19.25 19.55
CA ASP A 39 -26.10 -19.41 18.23
C ASP A 39 -27.03 -18.26 17.84
N ARG A 40 -27.42 -17.40 18.79
CA ARG A 40 -28.35 -16.28 18.58
C ARG A 40 -27.70 -14.91 18.65
N VAL A 41 -26.41 -14.83 19.00
CA VAL A 41 -25.71 -13.55 19.20
C VAL A 41 -25.78 -12.67 17.96
N LEU A 42 -25.49 -13.22 16.78
CA LEU A 42 -25.47 -12.46 15.53
C LEU A 42 -26.88 -11.95 15.15
N SER A 43 -27.92 -12.76 15.35
CA SER A 43 -29.30 -12.35 15.10
C SER A 43 -29.77 -11.26 16.07
N VAL A 44 -29.37 -11.36 17.34
CA VAL A 44 -29.68 -10.34 18.36
C VAL A 44 -28.94 -9.04 18.05
N GLU A 45 -27.65 -9.10 17.70
CA GLU A 45 -26.87 -7.92 17.27
C GLU A 45 -27.53 -7.22 16.07
N ALA A 46 -27.87 -7.98 15.02
CA ALA A 46 -28.51 -7.44 13.82
C ALA A 46 -29.86 -6.77 14.11
N THR A 47 -30.61 -7.25 15.10
CA THR A 47 -31.93 -6.74 15.45
C THR A 47 -31.86 -5.56 16.42
N THR A 48 -30.94 -5.60 17.38
CA THR A 48 -30.93 -4.71 18.55
C THR A 48 -29.86 -3.63 18.47
N GLY A 49 -28.89 -3.78 17.56
CA GLY A 49 -27.73 -2.91 17.41
C GLY A 49 -26.68 -3.07 18.52
N ILE A 50 -26.85 -4.01 19.45
CA ILE A 50 -25.91 -4.25 20.54
C ILE A 50 -24.82 -5.19 20.06
N SER A 51 -23.57 -4.75 20.20
CA SER A 51 -22.40 -5.49 19.75
C SER A 51 -22.35 -6.90 20.34
N ARG A 52 -21.99 -7.88 19.51
CA ARG A 52 -21.70 -9.26 19.95
C ARG A 52 -20.68 -9.32 21.09
N SER A 53 -19.76 -8.35 21.18
CA SER A 53 -18.78 -8.25 22.26
C SER A 53 -19.38 -7.82 23.58
N ASP A 54 -20.48 -7.06 23.57
CA ASP A 54 -21.26 -6.75 24.77
C ASP A 54 -22.16 -7.94 25.15
N LEU A 55 -22.77 -8.58 24.15
CA LEU A 55 -23.72 -9.70 24.37
C LEU A 55 -23.03 -10.99 24.85
N ARG A 56 -21.82 -11.26 24.34
CA ARG A 56 -21.01 -12.45 24.65
C ARG A 56 -19.51 -12.14 24.62
N PRO A 57 -18.97 -11.39 25.61
CA PRO A 57 -17.54 -11.09 25.71
C PRO A 57 -16.65 -12.35 25.86
N ASP A 58 -17.24 -13.47 26.30
CA ASP A 58 -16.56 -14.76 26.46
C ASP A 58 -16.33 -15.50 25.13
N ILE A 59 -17.15 -15.23 24.11
CA ILE A 59 -16.99 -15.79 22.75
C ILE A 59 -16.40 -14.73 21.80
N TYR A 60 -16.82 -13.49 21.98
CA TYR A 60 -16.41 -12.33 21.21
C TYR A 60 -15.71 -11.36 22.17
N PRO A 61 -14.44 -11.60 22.55
CA PRO A 61 -13.71 -10.62 23.34
C PRO A 61 -13.84 -9.26 22.65
N PRO A 62 -14.04 -8.16 23.40
CA PRO A 62 -13.99 -6.84 22.79
C PRO A 62 -12.65 -6.80 22.10
N ALA A 63 -12.66 -6.75 20.76
CA ALA A 63 -11.45 -6.67 19.98
C ALA A 63 -10.64 -5.57 20.66
N GLY A 64 -9.51 -5.95 21.27
CA GLY A 64 -8.58 -4.99 21.84
C GLY A 64 -8.46 -3.94 20.76
N ARG A 65 -8.76 -2.68 21.11
CA ARG A 65 -8.79 -1.58 20.16
C ARG A 65 -7.47 -1.63 19.37
N SER A 66 -7.46 -2.28 18.22
CA SER A 66 -6.84 -1.69 17.06
C SER A 66 -7.65 -0.42 16.90
N GLN A 67 -7.13 0.63 17.53
CA GLN A 67 -7.26 1.96 17.01
C GLN A 67 -6.78 1.86 15.57
N ILE A 68 -7.65 1.41 14.66
CA ILE A 68 -7.65 2.00 13.34
C ILE A 68 -8.10 3.42 13.65
N ALA A 69 -7.10 4.23 14.04
CA ALA A 69 -7.22 5.66 14.01
C ALA A 69 -7.82 5.91 12.63
N ARG A 70 -9.01 6.52 12.63
CA ARG A 70 -9.44 7.35 11.51
C ARG A 70 -8.17 8.09 11.09
N PRO A 71 -7.66 7.96 9.85
CA PRO A 71 -6.32 8.44 9.54
C PRO A 71 -6.26 9.86 10.07
N GLU A 72 -5.33 10.09 11.02
CA GLU A 72 -4.87 11.45 11.25
C GLU A 72 -4.56 11.97 9.84
N ALA A 73 -5.07 13.14 9.49
CA ALA A 73 -4.85 13.69 8.16
C ALA A 73 -3.37 13.52 7.85
N LEU A 74 -3.03 12.77 6.79
CA LEU A 74 -1.65 12.49 6.42
C LEU A 74 -0.91 13.81 6.48
N ASP A 75 0.21 13.82 7.22
CA ASP A 75 0.97 15.05 7.26
C ASP A 75 1.50 15.36 5.85
N GLU A 76 1.88 16.62 5.64
CA GLU A 76 2.29 17.08 4.31
C GLU A 76 3.55 16.34 3.81
N ILE A 77 4.37 15.81 4.73
CA ILE A 77 5.60 15.08 4.42
C ILE A 77 5.25 13.67 3.91
N ASP A 78 4.40 12.94 4.61
CA ASP A 78 3.96 11.60 4.21
C ASP A 78 3.22 11.64 2.86
N GLU A 79 2.35 12.63 2.65
CA GLU A 79 1.71 12.78 1.36
C GLU A 79 2.72 13.15 0.25
N ALA A 80 3.76 13.94 0.56
CA ALA A 80 4.85 14.19 -0.41
C ALA A 80 5.65 12.92 -0.72
N ARG A 81 5.97 12.10 0.28
CA ARG A 81 6.67 10.81 0.12
C ARG A 81 5.87 9.83 -0.74
N ALA A 82 4.55 9.72 -0.49
CA ALA A 82 3.67 8.86 -1.27
C ALA A 82 3.59 9.32 -2.74
N ARG A 83 3.45 10.64 -3.00
CA ARG A 83 3.46 11.18 -4.37
C ARG A 83 4.77 10.94 -5.09
N GLU A 84 5.91 11.03 -4.39
CA GLU A 84 7.23 10.76 -4.99
C GLU A 84 7.36 9.29 -5.41
N CYS A 85 6.91 8.36 -4.55
CA CYS A 85 6.86 6.93 -4.87
C CYS A 85 5.99 6.66 -6.11
N GLU A 86 4.81 7.27 -6.20
CA GLU A 86 3.90 7.13 -7.34
C GLU A 86 4.49 7.71 -8.62
N LEU A 87 5.10 8.89 -8.54
CA LEU A 87 5.75 9.53 -9.68
C LEU A 87 6.85 8.62 -10.25
N ILE A 88 7.79 8.20 -9.41
CA ILE A 88 8.90 7.34 -9.83
C ILE A 88 8.38 5.99 -10.33
N GLY A 89 7.43 5.38 -9.62
CA GLY A 89 6.81 4.11 -10.02
C GLY A 89 6.12 4.20 -11.37
N ALA A 90 5.35 5.26 -11.63
CA ALA A 90 4.66 5.47 -12.89
C ALA A 90 5.63 5.61 -14.07
N LEU A 91 6.75 6.33 -13.88
CA LEU A 91 7.77 6.50 -14.92
C LEU A 91 8.50 5.20 -15.27
N LEU A 92 8.55 4.23 -14.35
CA LEU A 92 9.21 2.95 -14.54
C LEU A 92 8.26 1.82 -14.96
N TRP A 93 6.95 1.99 -14.77
CA TRP A 93 5.97 0.98 -15.16
C TRP A 93 5.72 0.95 -16.68
N ARG A 94 5.64 2.13 -17.31
CA ARG A 94 5.41 2.26 -18.75
C ARG A 94 6.10 3.51 -19.29
N ALA A 95 6.43 3.50 -20.58
CA ALA A 95 6.95 4.67 -21.28
C ALA A 95 6.02 5.89 -21.09
N PRO A 96 6.54 7.06 -20.67
CA PRO A 96 5.74 8.25 -20.43
C PRO A 96 4.98 8.70 -21.67
N THR A 97 3.75 9.15 -21.47
CA THR A 97 2.88 9.65 -22.53
C THR A 97 3.04 11.16 -22.72
N ALA A 98 2.39 11.73 -23.75
CA ALA A 98 2.32 13.18 -23.91
C ALA A 98 1.69 13.88 -22.70
N GLU A 99 0.67 13.26 -22.09
CA GLU A 99 0.03 13.75 -20.87
C GLU A 99 0.98 13.69 -19.67
N THR A 100 1.71 12.58 -19.52
CA THR A 100 2.74 12.45 -18.48
C THR A 100 3.79 13.54 -18.61
N MET A 101 4.31 13.78 -19.81
CA MET A 101 5.30 14.84 -20.05
C MET A 101 4.74 16.23 -19.75
N ALA A 102 3.49 16.52 -20.14
CA ALA A 102 2.86 17.79 -19.82
C ALA A 102 2.78 18.03 -18.30
N ALA A 103 2.50 16.99 -17.52
CA ALA A 103 2.54 17.06 -16.07
C ALA A 103 3.98 17.28 -15.53
N LEU A 104 4.96 16.54 -16.06
CA LEU A 104 6.36 16.65 -15.63
C LEU A 104 6.97 18.04 -15.87
N ARG A 105 6.58 18.71 -16.96
CA ARG A 105 7.03 20.08 -17.27
C ARG A 105 6.55 21.12 -16.25
N GLY A 106 5.48 20.80 -15.52
CA GLY A 106 4.97 21.62 -14.43
C GLY A 106 5.62 21.33 -13.07
N LEU A 107 6.56 20.38 -12.99
CA LEU A 107 7.26 20.10 -11.74
C LEU A 107 8.02 21.34 -11.26
N GLN A 108 7.90 21.61 -9.97
CA GLN A 108 8.62 22.67 -9.29
C GLN A 108 9.71 22.05 -8.42
N GLY A 109 10.76 22.82 -8.18
CA GLY A 109 11.84 22.43 -7.28
C GLY A 109 12.46 23.66 -6.64
N ASP A 110 13.19 23.42 -5.56
CA ASP A 110 13.97 24.42 -4.83
C ASP A 110 15.47 24.10 -4.90
N ALA A 111 16.27 24.82 -4.11
CA ALA A 111 17.73 24.65 -4.07
C ALA A 111 18.19 23.36 -3.35
N SER A 112 17.27 22.53 -2.83
CA SER A 112 17.63 21.23 -2.24
C SER A 112 18.08 20.26 -3.34
N PRO A 113 18.87 19.22 -3.00
CA PRO A 113 19.24 18.20 -3.98
C PRO A 113 18.05 17.54 -4.68
N LEU A 114 16.96 17.29 -3.95
CA LEU A 114 15.73 16.71 -4.49
C LEU A 114 15.01 17.71 -5.41
N GLY A 115 14.86 18.97 -4.98
CA GLY A 115 14.28 20.04 -5.78
C GLY A 115 15.02 20.26 -7.10
N MET A 116 16.36 20.27 -7.08
CA MET A 116 17.17 20.35 -8.29
C MET A 116 17.01 19.13 -9.20
N ALA A 117 16.74 17.93 -8.64
CA ALA A 117 16.45 16.73 -9.44
C ALA A 117 15.06 16.81 -10.10
N HIS A 118 14.05 17.39 -9.43
CA HIS A 118 12.75 17.68 -10.05
C HIS A 118 12.88 18.67 -11.21
N LEU A 119 13.68 19.74 -11.06
CA LEU A 119 13.94 20.69 -12.14
C LEU A 119 14.62 20.01 -13.34
N ALA A 120 15.64 19.18 -13.09
CA ALA A 120 16.31 18.43 -14.15
C ALA A 120 15.38 17.43 -14.87
N LEU A 121 14.43 16.83 -14.14
CA LEU A 121 13.41 15.96 -14.73
C LEU A 121 12.43 16.75 -15.60
N ALA A 122 12.03 17.96 -15.17
CA ALA A 122 11.19 18.86 -15.96
C ALA A 122 11.89 19.28 -17.26
N GLU A 123 13.17 19.66 -17.18
CA GLU A 123 14.01 19.98 -18.36
C GLU A 123 14.11 18.80 -19.33
N ALA A 124 14.39 17.59 -18.82
CA ALA A 124 14.43 16.38 -19.64
C ALA A 124 13.08 16.09 -20.33
N ALA A 125 11.95 16.40 -19.67
CA ALA A 125 10.61 16.25 -20.24
C ALA A 125 10.27 17.31 -21.32
N GLU A 126 10.93 18.47 -21.31
CA GLU A 126 10.82 19.47 -22.39
C GLU A 126 11.55 19.02 -23.65
N GLU A 127 12.73 18.41 -23.49
CA GLU A 127 13.57 17.95 -24.60
C GLU A 127 13.08 16.63 -25.23
N ALA A 128 12.34 15.82 -24.48
CA ALA A 128 11.87 14.51 -24.91
C ALA A 128 10.58 14.57 -25.76
N THR A 129 10.42 13.56 -26.61
CA THR A 129 9.19 13.31 -27.37
C THR A 129 8.57 11.96 -26.99
N PRO A 130 7.27 11.72 -27.21
CA PRO A 130 6.67 10.43 -26.88
C PRO A 130 7.30 9.27 -27.68
N ALA A 131 7.81 9.55 -28.89
CA ALA A 131 8.50 8.55 -29.69
C ALA A 131 9.87 8.21 -29.08
N SER A 132 10.69 9.22 -28.78
CA SER A 132 12.01 9.00 -28.18
C SER A 132 11.94 8.31 -26.82
N LEU A 133 10.91 8.59 -26.02
CA LEU A 133 10.70 7.93 -24.72
C LEU A 133 10.26 6.48 -24.86
N ARG A 134 9.43 6.15 -25.85
CA ARG A 134 9.08 4.75 -26.13
C ARG A 134 10.30 3.94 -26.55
N ASP A 135 11.13 4.50 -27.42
CA ASP A 135 12.35 3.85 -27.89
C ASP A 135 13.36 3.68 -26.74
N GLU A 136 13.56 4.73 -25.94
CA GLU A 136 14.43 4.68 -24.75
C GLU A 136 13.93 3.67 -23.71
N PHE A 137 12.64 3.69 -23.38
CA PHE A 137 12.04 2.72 -22.45
C PHE A 137 12.18 1.30 -22.95
N PHE A 138 11.97 1.09 -24.26
CA PHE A 138 12.15 -0.22 -24.88
C PHE A 138 13.59 -0.69 -24.73
N GLU A 139 14.60 0.12 -25.09
CA GLU A 139 16.01 -0.25 -24.95
C GLU A 139 16.41 -0.54 -23.50
N LEU A 140 15.93 0.26 -22.55
CA LEU A 140 16.27 0.14 -21.13
C LEU A 140 15.64 -1.08 -20.47
N PHE A 141 14.35 -1.32 -20.66
CA PHE A 141 13.60 -2.26 -19.80
C PHE A 141 13.05 -3.48 -20.53
N ILE A 142 12.89 -3.43 -21.85
CA ILE A 142 12.26 -4.50 -22.63
C ILE A 142 13.29 -5.23 -23.49
N GLY A 143 13.92 -4.50 -24.41
CA GLY A 143 14.92 -4.96 -25.37
C GLY A 143 14.41 -6.07 -26.30
N VAL A 144 15.34 -6.58 -27.12
CA VAL A 144 15.10 -7.83 -27.86
C VAL A 144 15.68 -8.97 -27.04
N GLY A 145 14.80 -9.73 -26.38
CA GLY A 145 15.16 -10.78 -25.43
C GLY A 145 15.37 -10.27 -24.01
N ARG A 146 16.08 -9.15 -23.84
CA ARG A 146 16.27 -8.50 -22.53
C ARG A 146 16.65 -7.03 -22.66
N GLY A 147 16.08 -6.18 -21.80
CA GLY A 147 16.49 -4.77 -21.65
C GLY A 147 17.89 -4.63 -21.04
N GLU A 148 18.46 -3.43 -21.18
CA GLU A 148 19.74 -3.08 -20.54
C GLU A 148 19.69 -3.29 -19.01
N LEU A 149 18.55 -2.95 -18.40
CA LEU A 149 18.29 -3.09 -16.97
C LEU A 149 17.07 -3.98 -16.71
N LEU A 150 17.09 -4.66 -15.56
CA LEU A 150 16.00 -5.51 -15.08
C LEU A 150 15.57 -5.01 -13.71
N PRO A 151 14.51 -4.19 -13.61
CA PRO A 151 14.14 -3.45 -12.40
C PRO A 151 13.46 -4.32 -11.33
N TYR A 152 14.00 -5.51 -11.03
CA TYR A 152 13.44 -6.48 -10.10
C TYR A 152 14.39 -6.79 -8.95
N ALA A 153 13.82 -6.92 -7.74
CA ALA A 153 14.58 -7.26 -6.54
C ALA A 153 15.29 -8.61 -6.69
N SER A 154 14.62 -9.62 -7.23
CA SER A 154 15.19 -10.95 -7.48
C SER A 154 16.44 -10.87 -8.35
N TYR A 155 16.38 -10.12 -9.46
CA TYR A 155 17.52 -9.96 -10.34
C TYR A 155 18.69 -9.21 -9.65
N TYR A 156 18.41 -8.09 -8.99
CA TYR A 156 19.46 -7.31 -8.34
C TYR A 156 20.08 -8.03 -7.12
N LEU A 157 19.32 -8.83 -6.38
CA LEU A 157 19.84 -9.50 -5.18
C LEU A 157 20.46 -10.86 -5.48
N THR A 158 20.03 -11.54 -6.55
CA THR A 158 20.42 -12.95 -6.81
C THR A 158 21.02 -13.20 -8.19
N GLY A 159 20.83 -12.27 -9.14
CA GLY A 159 21.21 -12.45 -10.55
C GLY A 159 20.16 -13.16 -11.40
N PHE A 160 19.05 -13.64 -10.81
CA PHE A 160 17.99 -14.38 -11.50
C PHE A 160 16.60 -13.87 -11.14
N LEU A 161 15.66 -13.94 -12.09
CA LEU A 161 14.25 -13.60 -11.86
C LEU A 161 13.52 -14.73 -11.13
N HIS A 162 12.42 -14.38 -10.46
CA HIS A 162 11.52 -15.32 -9.78
C HIS A 162 12.13 -16.08 -8.59
N GLU A 163 13.16 -15.51 -7.98
CA GLU A 163 13.83 -16.07 -6.82
C GLU A 163 13.15 -15.69 -5.49
N ARG A 164 13.80 -16.06 -4.37
CA ARG A 164 13.31 -15.80 -3.01
C ARG A 164 12.79 -14.37 -2.75
N PRO A 165 13.40 -13.26 -3.25
CA PRO A 165 12.87 -11.92 -3.03
C PRO A 165 11.41 -11.78 -3.48
N LEU A 166 11.04 -12.32 -4.64
CA LEU A 166 9.67 -12.30 -5.14
C LEU A 166 8.70 -13.07 -4.23
N ALA A 167 9.13 -14.21 -3.68
CA ALA A 167 8.31 -14.97 -2.75
C ALA A 167 8.02 -14.18 -1.46
N LEU A 168 8.99 -13.41 -0.97
CA LEU A 168 8.81 -12.55 0.21
C LEU A 168 7.86 -11.38 -0.07
N VAL A 169 7.95 -10.77 -1.26
CA VAL A 169 7.00 -9.73 -1.68
C VAL A 169 5.57 -10.27 -1.70
N ARG A 170 5.36 -11.46 -2.30
CA ARG A 170 4.04 -12.11 -2.33
C ARG A 170 3.49 -12.47 -0.95
N GLU A 171 4.36 -12.86 -0.02
CA GLU A 171 3.98 -13.12 1.37
C GLU A 171 3.39 -11.86 2.02
N ASP A 172 4.07 -10.72 1.91
CA ASP A 172 3.62 -9.48 2.52
C ASP A 172 2.42 -8.86 1.76
N MET A 173 2.36 -8.97 0.44
CA MET A 173 1.14 -8.65 -0.32
C MET A 173 -0.06 -9.46 0.16
N GLY A 174 0.13 -10.76 0.44
CA GLY A 174 -0.91 -11.63 0.99
C GLY A 174 -1.42 -11.15 2.35
N LYS A 175 -0.53 -10.68 3.23
CA LYS A 175 -0.91 -10.06 4.51
C LYS A 175 -1.70 -8.77 4.31
N LEU A 176 -1.32 -7.96 3.32
CA LEU A 176 -1.99 -6.70 2.96
C LEU A 176 -3.33 -6.89 2.22
N GLY A 177 -3.70 -8.14 1.87
CA GLY A 177 -4.90 -8.40 1.08
C GLY A 177 -4.78 -7.93 -0.38
N LEU A 178 -3.56 -7.68 -0.86
CA LEU A 178 -3.30 -7.29 -2.24
C LEU A 178 -3.32 -8.52 -3.15
N ALA A 179 -4.20 -8.49 -4.15
CA ALA A 179 -4.28 -9.55 -5.14
C ALA A 179 -3.10 -9.50 -6.11
N ARG A 180 -2.70 -10.68 -6.60
CA ARG A 180 -1.78 -10.77 -7.72
C ARG A 180 -2.43 -10.16 -8.96
N ALA A 181 -1.75 -9.22 -9.61
CA ALA A 181 -2.16 -8.72 -10.91
C ALA A 181 -1.90 -9.80 -11.97
N GLU A 182 -2.84 -10.74 -12.14
CA GLU A 182 -2.72 -11.87 -13.08
C GLU A 182 -2.47 -11.45 -14.54
N ARG A 183 -2.76 -10.19 -14.89
CA ARG A 183 -2.80 -9.70 -16.28
C ARG A 183 -1.65 -8.78 -16.71
N ALA A 184 -0.71 -8.44 -15.82
CA ALA A 184 0.34 -7.47 -16.14
C ALA A 184 1.64 -8.09 -16.69
N GLY A 185 1.84 -9.40 -16.60
CA GLY A 185 3.04 -10.10 -17.10
C GLY A 185 4.30 -9.89 -16.26
N GLU A 186 4.39 -8.76 -15.54
CA GLU A 186 5.52 -8.41 -14.69
C GLU A 186 5.47 -9.07 -13.31
N PRO A 187 6.60 -9.60 -12.80
CA PRO A 187 6.77 -9.99 -11.40
C PRO A 187 6.49 -8.86 -10.41
N GLU A 188 5.93 -9.21 -9.26
CA GLU A 188 5.53 -8.28 -8.21
C GLU A 188 6.73 -7.63 -7.48
N ASP A 189 7.94 -8.16 -7.66
CA ASP A 189 9.18 -7.58 -7.14
C ASP A 189 9.81 -6.53 -8.06
N HIS A 190 9.06 -6.08 -9.06
CA HIS A 190 9.40 -4.93 -9.90
C HIS A 190 9.38 -3.63 -9.07
N ILE A 191 10.40 -2.77 -9.19
CA ILE A 191 10.55 -1.54 -8.38
C ILE A 191 9.30 -0.65 -8.39
N ALA A 192 8.67 -0.46 -9.55
CA ALA A 192 7.43 0.32 -9.67
C ALA A 192 6.28 -0.24 -8.82
N VAL A 193 6.14 -1.58 -8.75
CA VAL A 193 5.12 -2.24 -7.93
C VAL A 193 5.44 -2.04 -6.44
N LEU A 194 6.72 -2.15 -6.07
CA LEU A 194 7.15 -1.97 -4.70
C LEU A 194 6.91 -0.52 -4.22
N LEU A 195 7.23 0.47 -5.06
CA LEU A 195 6.98 1.89 -4.75
C LEU A 195 5.47 2.20 -4.65
N ASP A 196 4.63 1.61 -5.51
CA ASP A 196 3.17 1.73 -5.39
C ASP A 196 2.66 1.17 -4.05
N ILE A 197 3.16 0.01 -3.63
CA ILE A 197 2.79 -0.58 -2.32
C ILE A 197 3.25 0.32 -1.17
N VAL A 198 4.46 0.90 -1.25
CA VAL A 198 4.94 1.86 -0.24
C VAL A 198 4.03 3.09 -0.17
N ALA A 199 3.65 3.68 -1.32
CA ALA A 199 2.72 4.81 -1.35
C ALA A 199 1.37 4.47 -0.69
N LYS A 200 0.82 3.28 -0.99
CA LYS A 200 -0.43 2.80 -0.39
C LYS A 200 -0.33 2.58 1.12
N LEU A 201 0.81 2.09 1.59
CA LEU A 201 1.09 1.93 3.02
C LEU A 201 1.19 3.28 3.73
N ILE A 202 1.91 4.25 3.14
CA ILE A 202 2.03 5.61 3.68
C ILE A 202 0.65 6.25 3.81
N ARG A 203 -0.21 6.11 2.78
CA ARG A 203 -1.58 6.65 2.83
C ARG A 203 -2.56 5.88 3.70
N GLY A 204 -2.16 4.73 4.25
CA GLY A 204 -3.05 3.84 4.99
C GLY A 204 -4.17 3.24 4.13
N GLU A 205 -4.03 3.22 2.79
CA GLU A 205 -4.97 2.53 1.89
C GLU A 205 -4.93 1.01 2.09
N VAL A 206 -3.76 0.50 2.49
CA VAL A 206 -3.54 -0.88 2.90
C VAL A 206 -2.83 -0.89 4.25
N ALA A 207 -3.13 -1.90 5.06
CA ALA A 207 -2.49 -2.09 6.36
C ALA A 207 -2.56 -3.57 6.76
N ALA A 208 -1.49 -4.06 7.38
CA ALA A 208 -1.48 -5.37 8.01
C ALA A 208 -0.56 -5.35 9.23
N GLU A 209 -0.83 -6.21 10.20
CA GLU A 209 0.01 -6.33 11.40
C GLU A 209 1.44 -6.69 11.00
N GLY A 210 2.39 -5.87 11.45
CA GLY A 210 3.81 -6.07 11.20
C GLY A 210 4.30 -5.65 9.80
N VAL A 211 3.43 -5.11 8.95
CA VAL A 211 3.77 -4.57 7.62
C VAL A 211 3.35 -3.10 7.55
N ASP A 212 4.30 -2.22 7.84
CA ASP A 212 4.20 -0.77 7.66
C ASP A 212 5.12 -0.32 6.50
N ALA A 213 5.03 0.95 6.09
CA ALA A 213 5.78 1.49 4.96
C ALA A 213 7.29 1.35 5.14
N GLU A 214 7.81 1.68 6.33
CA GLU A 214 9.25 1.62 6.64
C GLU A 214 9.78 0.19 6.57
N ARG A 215 9.07 -0.77 7.19
CA ARG A 215 9.45 -2.19 7.16
C ARG A 215 9.34 -2.77 5.77
N PHE A 216 8.32 -2.39 5.01
CA PHE A 216 8.16 -2.86 3.63
C PHE A 216 9.31 -2.34 2.75
N PHE A 217 9.64 -1.05 2.87
CA PHE A 217 10.78 -0.43 2.19
C PHE A 217 12.10 -1.12 2.54
N ALA A 218 12.41 -1.24 3.83
CA ALA A 218 13.66 -1.83 4.31
C ALA A 218 13.82 -3.29 3.84
N ARG A 219 12.73 -4.06 3.85
CA ARG A 219 12.74 -5.47 3.44
C ARG A 219 12.85 -5.66 1.94
N HIS A 220 12.15 -4.84 1.14
CA HIS A 220 11.94 -5.13 -0.28
C HIS A 220 12.65 -4.17 -1.23
N ILE A 221 13.15 -3.01 -0.78
CA ILE A 221 13.76 -1.98 -1.63
C ILE A 221 15.18 -1.61 -1.18
N GLU A 222 15.41 -1.31 0.11
CA GLU A 222 16.65 -0.67 0.61
C GLU A 222 17.94 -1.35 0.11
N ALA A 223 17.98 -2.69 0.13
CA ALA A 223 19.19 -3.45 -0.19
C ALA A 223 19.65 -3.37 -1.67
N TRP A 224 18.82 -2.84 -2.57
CA TRP A 224 19.12 -2.84 -4.00
C TRP A 224 18.62 -1.63 -4.79
N GLY A 225 17.60 -0.93 -4.30
CA GLY A 225 16.94 0.16 -5.02
C GLY A 225 17.92 1.28 -5.40
N GLU A 226 18.74 1.75 -4.46
CA GLU A 226 19.73 2.80 -4.73
C GLU A 226 20.69 2.39 -5.85
N ARG A 227 21.13 1.11 -5.87
CA ARG A 227 21.99 0.57 -6.93
C ARG A 227 21.29 0.54 -8.28
N PHE A 228 20.01 0.14 -8.33
CA PHE A 228 19.23 0.16 -9.55
C PHE A 228 19.12 1.58 -10.13
N PHE A 229 18.82 2.57 -9.31
CA PHE A 229 18.73 3.96 -9.77
C PHE A 229 20.08 4.55 -10.19
N ALA A 230 21.17 4.18 -9.50
CA ALA A 230 22.53 4.54 -9.91
C ALA A 230 22.89 3.92 -11.27
N ASP A 231 22.55 2.64 -11.51
CA ASP A 231 22.74 1.98 -12.81
C ASP A 231 21.91 2.68 -13.90
N LEU A 232 20.67 3.07 -13.59
CA LEU A 232 19.78 3.79 -14.51
C LEU A 232 20.33 5.16 -14.91
N GLU A 233 20.93 5.89 -13.96
CA GLU A 233 21.53 7.20 -14.21
C GLU A 233 22.70 7.13 -15.23
N VAL A 234 23.43 6.01 -15.24
CA VAL A 234 24.62 5.83 -16.10
C VAL A 234 24.40 4.88 -17.28
N ALA A 235 23.18 4.35 -17.45
CA ALA A 235 22.84 3.43 -18.52
C ALA A 235 23.11 4.05 -19.91
N LYS A 236 23.56 3.22 -20.85
CA LYS A 236 24.00 3.66 -22.17
C LYS A 236 22.83 4.21 -22.99
N ALA A 237 21.67 3.58 -22.92
CA ALA A 237 20.47 4.03 -23.61
C ALA A 237 19.83 5.27 -22.93
N ALA A 238 20.15 5.55 -21.66
CA ALA A 238 19.49 6.58 -20.89
C ALA A 238 19.81 8.01 -21.38
N ARG A 239 18.74 8.76 -21.62
CA ARG A 239 18.69 10.20 -21.91
C ARG A 239 17.75 10.86 -20.91
N PHE A 240 16.44 10.68 -21.07
CA PHE A 240 15.42 11.13 -20.10
C PHE A 240 15.54 10.37 -18.78
N TYR A 241 15.74 9.05 -18.86
CA TYR A 241 15.81 8.20 -17.68
C TYR A 241 17.05 8.44 -16.81
N LYS A 242 18.02 9.25 -17.26
CA LYS A 242 19.11 9.72 -16.39
C LYS A 242 18.58 10.59 -15.25
N ALA A 243 17.65 11.49 -15.57
CA ALA A 243 17.00 12.33 -14.56
C ALA A 243 16.16 11.48 -13.61
N VAL A 244 15.48 10.44 -14.10
CA VAL A 244 14.73 9.48 -13.28
C VAL A 244 15.66 8.68 -12.37
N GLY A 245 16.80 8.22 -12.89
CA GLY A 245 17.88 7.57 -12.15
C GLY A 245 18.34 8.43 -10.97
N ARG A 246 18.71 9.67 -11.26
CA ARG A 246 19.15 10.63 -10.24
C ARG A 246 18.08 10.91 -9.19
N LEU A 247 16.84 11.15 -9.62
CA LEU A 247 15.73 11.45 -8.73
C LEU A 247 15.46 10.28 -7.77
N GLY A 248 15.32 9.07 -8.31
CA GLY A 248 15.07 7.88 -7.48
C GLY A 248 16.22 7.53 -6.55
N SER A 249 17.47 7.71 -6.99
CA SER A 249 18.65 7.52 -6.13
C SER A 249 18.63 8.47 -4.93
N LEU A 250 18.37 9.76 -5.17
CA LEU A 250 18.25 10.77 -4.11
C LEU A 250 17.09 10.48 -3.16
N PHE A 251 15.91 10.16 -3.70
CA PHE A 251 14.73 9.85 -2.91
C PHE A 251 14.97 8.64 -1.99
N LEU A 252 15.47 7.53 -2.52
CA LEU A 252 15.77 6.34 -1.71
C LEU A 252 16.83 6.63 -0.64
N SER A 253 17.85 7.44 -0.96
CA SER A 253 18.85 7.83 0.02
C SER A 253 18.27 8.65 1.17
N ILE A 254 17.30 9.53 0.89
CA ILE A 254 16.56 10.29 1.90
C ILE A 254 15.73 9.34 2.78
N GLU A 255 14.98 8.41 2.17
CA GLU A 255 14.18 7.41 2.91
C GLU A 255 15.05 6.54 3.82
N THR A 256 16.19 6.05 3.32
CA THR A 256 17.17 5.26 4.09
C THR A 256 17.74 6.05 5.26
N GLN A 257 18.02 7.35 5.08
CA GLN A 257 18.54 8.21 6.15
C GLN A 257 17.48 8.53 7.19
N ALA A 258 16.25 8.82 6.76
CA ALA A 258 15.12 9.13 7.64
C ALA A 258 14.83 7.96 8.59
N ALA A 259 14.81 6.72 8.07
CA ALA A 259 14.57 5.51 8.87
C ALA A 259 15.63 5.24 9.96
N ARG A 260 16.79 5.91 9.91
CA ARG A 260 17.89 5.77 10.88
C ARG A 260 17.87 6.85 11.97
N LEU A 261 17.04 7.89 11.82
CA LEU A 261 16.91 8.93 12.83
C LEU A 261 16.06 8.43 14.01
N PRO A 262 16.45 8.70 15.26
CA PRO A 262 15.63 8.37 16.41
C PRO A 262 14.35 9.22 16.40
N ALA A 263 13.21 8.57 16.66
CA ALA A 263 11.89 9.20 16.82
C ALA A 263 11.81 10.12 18.06
#